data_AF-A0A1U9VH28-F1
#
_entry.id   AF-A0A1U9VH28-F1
#
_cell.length_a   1.000
_cell.length_b   1.000
_cell.length_c   1.000
_cell.angle_alpha   90.00
_cell.angle_beta   90.00
_cell.angle_gamma   90.00
#
_symmetry.space_group_name_H-M   'P 1'
#
loop_
_entity.id
_entity.type
_entity.pdbx_description
1 polymer ?
#
loop_
_entity_poly.entity_id
_entity_poly.type
_entity_poly.pdbx_seq_one_letter_code
_entity_poly.pdbx_strand_id
1 'polypeptide(L)' 'MPARGLSLCGTPDAVARRLARLSGMGGDHVMALHNFGRMPQAAVLESMRALAQEALPRAGLAALAA' A
#
# COMPACT_ATOMS: atom_id res chain seq x y z
N MET A 1 19.96 -0.61 -6.94
CA MET A 1 18.85 0.31 -7.25
C MET A 1 17.56 -0.35 -6.77
N PRO A 2 16.94 0.07 -5.65
CA PRO A 2 15.69 -0.56 -5.23
C PRO A 2 14.63 -0.30 -6.30
N ALA A 3 13.79 -1.30 -6.60
CA ALA A 3 12.83 -1.34 -7.71
C ALA A 3 12.00 -0.04 -7.84
N ARG A 4 12.52 0.92 -8.61
CA ARG A 4 11.94 2.24 -8.85
C ARG A 4 10.71 2.08 -9.73
N GLY A 5 9.56 1.78 -9.12
CA GLY A 5 8.26 1.84 -9.79
C GLY A 5 7.19 0.94 -9.20
N LEU A 6 7.57 -0.16 -8.54
CA LEU A 6 6.63 -1.21 -8.11
C LEU A 6 6.56 -1.40 -6.59
N SER A 7 7.54 -0.88 -5.83
CA SER A 7 7.51 -0.99 -4.38
C SER A 7 6.57 0.06 -3.75
N LEU A 8 5.55 -0.41 -3.04
CA LEU A 8 4.59 0.41 -2.28
C LEU A 8 5.10 0.71 -0.87
N CYS A 9 6.34 1.16 -0.73
CA CYS A 9 6.95 1.52 0.56
C CYS A 9 7.11 3.03 0.71
N GLY A 10 6.77 3.58 1.89
CA GLY A 10 6.94 4.99 2.22
C GLY A 10 5.79 5.54 3.06
N THR A 11 5.61 6.86 3.02
CA THR A 11 4.46 7.51 3.68
C THR A 11 3.16 7.15 2.97
N PRO A 12 2.00 7.26 3.65
CA PRO A 12 0.71 7.01 3.04
C PRO A 12 0.48 7.81 1.75
N ASP A 13 0.92 9.07 1.67
CA ASP A 13 0.77 9.89 0.45
C ASP A 13 1.62 9.39 -0.72
N ALA A 14 2.83 8.91 -0.43
CA ALA A 14 3.69 8.32 -1.45
C ALA A 14 3.12 7.00 -1.97
N VAL A 15 2.52 6.20 -1.08
CA VAL A 15 1.83 4.95 -1.43
C VAL A 15 0.56 5.25 -2.24
N ALA A 16 -0.25 6.23 -1.83
CA ALA A 16 -1.47 6.63 -2.53
C ALA A 16 -1.20 7.06 -3.98
N ARG A 17 -0.18 7.90 -4.21
CA ARG A 17 0.22 8.30 -5.58
C ARG A 17 0.61 7.11 -6.46
N ARG A 18 1.25 6.09 -5.88
CA ARG A 18 1.65 4.88 -6.63
C ARG A 18 0.46 3.97 -6.89
N LEU A 19 -0.45 3.83 -5.94
CA LEU A 19 -1.71 3.09 -6.10
C LEU A 19 -2.58 3.70 -7.20
N ALA A 20 -2.74 5.02 -7.20
CA ALA A 20 -3.47 5.73 -8.25
C ALA A 20 -2.83 5.52 -9.63
N ARG A 21 -1.49 5.51 -9.70
CA ARG A 21 -0.77 5.20 -10.94
C ARG A 21 -0.99 3.75 -11.40
N LEU A 22 -0.97 2.78 -10.49
CA LEU A 22 -1.23 1.37 -10.82
C LEU A 22 -2.66 1.17 -11.33
N SER A 23 -3.64 1.81 -10.70
CA SER A 23 -5.03 1.81 -11.16
C SER A 23 -5.16 2.44 -12.56
N GLY A 24 -4.51 3.58 -12.80
CA GLY A 24 -4.47 4.22 -14.12
C GLY A 24 -3.77 3.39 -15.22
N MET A 25 -3.02 2.35 -14.84
CA MET A 25 -2.43 1.38 -15.77
C MET A 25 -3.31 0.14 -16.01
N GLY A 26 -4.53 0.11 -15.45
CA GLY A 26 -5.45 -1.03 -15.53
C GLY A 26 -5.25 -2.09 -14.44
N GLY A 27 -4.57 -1.75 -13.34
CA GLY A 27 -4.45 -2.64 -12.18
C GLY A 27 -5.72 -2.60 -11.32
N ASP A 28 -6.54 -3.64 -11.41
CA ASP A 28 -7.80 -3.74 -10.66
C ASP A 28 -7.64 -4.34 -9.25
N HIS A 29 -6.60 -5.16 -9.05
CA HIS A 29 -6.34 -5.86 -7.79
C HIS A 29 -4.87 -5.73 -7.38
N VAL A 30 -4.64 -5.38 -6.11
CA VAL A 30 -3.31 -5.28 -5.51
C VAL A 30 -3.28 -6.10 -4.23
N MET A 31 -2.30 -6.99 -4.13
CA MET A 31 -1.98 -7.70 -2.89
C MET A 31 -0.78 -7.02 -2.22
N ALA A 32 -0.91 -6.67 -0.95
CA ALA A 32 0.14 -6.02 -0.18
C ALA A 32 0.81 -7.00 0.79
N LEU A 33 2.14 -7.06 0.76
CA LEU A 33 2.96 -7.80 1.73
C LEU A 33 3.46 -6.82 2.79
N HIS A 34 2.90 -6.89 4.00
CA HIS A 34 3.23 -5.98 5.11
C HIS A 34 4.31 -6.51 6.06
N ASN A 35 4.56 -7.82 6.02
CA ASN A 35 5.47 -8.51 6.92
C ASN A 35 6.62 -9.14 6.13
N PHE A 36 7.84 -8.95 6.62
CA PHE A 36 9.02 -9.61 6.07
C PHE A 36 10.00 -9.96 7.19
N GLY A 37 10.49 -11.20 7.22
CA GLY A 37 11.42 -11.67 8.24
C GLY A 37 10.88 -11.49 9.67
N ARG A 38 11.70 -10.89 10.55
CA ARG A 38 11.41 -10.73 11.99
C ARG A 38 10.84 -9.34 12.34
N MET A 39 10.08 -8.73 11.43
CA MET A 39 9.47 -7.43 11.70
C MET A 39 8.58 -7.47 12.95
N PRO A 40 8.63 -6.43 13.82
CA PRO A 40 7.74 -6.34 14.97
C PRO A 40 6.28 -6.33 14.53
N GLN A 41 5.45 -7.13 15.19
CA GLN A 41 4.02 -7.25 14.87
C GLN A 41 3.31 -5.89 14.92
N ALA A 42 3.65 -5.04 15.90
CA ALA A 42 3.06 -3.70 16.03
C ALA A 42 3.31 -2.84 14.77
N ALA A 43 4.50 -2.93 14.18
CA ALA A 43 4.83 -2.19 12.96
C ALA A 43 4.06 -2.71 11.73
N VAL A 44 3.84 -4.04 11.66
CA VAL A 44 3.03 -4.66 10.61
C VAL A 44 1.58 -4.18 10.70
N LEU A 45 0.99 -4.22 11.90
CA LEU A 45 -0.38 -3.78 12.14
C LEU A 45 -0.57 -2.29 11.85
N GLU A 46 0.41 -1.46 12.23
CA GLU A 46 0.38 -0.03 11.91
C GLU A 46 0.45 0.21 10.40
N SER A 47 1.29 -0.54 9.68
CA SER A 47 1.35 -0.46 8.22
C SER A 47 0.03 -0.88 7.54
N MET A 48 -0.62 -1.93 8.03
CA MET A 48 -1.94 -2.37 7.54
C MET A 48 -3.00 -1.30 7.80
N ARG A 49 -3.00 -0.70 9.00
CA ARG A 49 -3.92 0.39 9.37
C ARG A 49 -3.71 1.61 8.47
N ALA A 50 -2.48 2.07 8.31
CA ALA A 50 -2.16 3.23 7.47
C ALA A 50 -2.52 3.00 5.99
N LEU A 51 -2.32 1.78 5.46
CA LEU A 51 -2.77 1.45 4.11
C LEU A 51 -4.30 1.58 3.98
N ALA A 52 -5.04 0.94 4.89
CA ALA A 52 -6.50 0.87 4.84
C ALA A 52 -7.19 2.20 5.12
N GLN A 53 -6.71 2.94 6.12
CA GLN A 53 -7.38 4.14 6.64
C GLN A 53 -6.86 5.44 6.04
N GLU A 54 -5.66 5.44 5.46
CA GLU A 54 -5.06 6.67 4.91
C GLU A 54 -4.76 6.54 3.41
N ALA A 55 -3.94 5.57 3.00
CA ALA A 55 -3.43 5.54 1.64
C ALA A 55 -4.50 5.18 0.60
N LEU A 56 -5.37 4.19 0.88
CA LEU A 56 -6.47 3.81 -0.02
C LEU A 56 -7.47 4.96 -0.24
N PRO A 57 -8.02 5.61 0.81
CA PRO A 57 -8.90 6.76 0.63
C PRO A 57 -8.25 7.91 -0.14
N ARG A 58 -6.98 8.22 0.14
CA ARG A 58 -6.23 9.27 -0.60
C ARG A 58 -5.99 8.94 -2.07
N ALA A 59 -5.99 7.66 -2.43
CA ALA A 59 -5.89 7.19 -3.81
C ALA A 59 -7.26 7.12 -4.52
N GLY A 60 -8.37 7.38 -3.81
CA GLY A 60 -9.72 7.18 -4.34
C GLY A 60 -10.11 5.69 -4.47
N LEU A 61 -9.45 4.81 -3.71
CA LEU A 61 -9.67 3.36 -3.73
C LEU A 61 -10.30 2.90 -2.40
N ALA A 62 -10.98 1.75 -2.44
CA ALA A 62 -11.52 1.10 -1.25
C ALA A 62 -10.85 -0.26 -1.04
N ALA A 63 -10.63 -0.63 0.21
CA ALA A 63 -10.30 -2.02 0.54
C ALA A 63 -11.55 -2.88 0.34
N LEU A 64 -11.39 -4.03 -0.32
CA LEU A 64 -12.41 -5.07 -0.27
C LEU A 64 -12.38 -5.69 1.13
N ALA A 65 -13.51 -5.65 1.84
CA ALA A 65 -13.69 -6.45 3.04
C ALA A 65 -13.73 -7.92 2.62
N ALA A 66 -12.77 -8.71 3.10
CA ALA A 66 -12.81 -10.16 3.02
C ALA A 66 -13.55 -10.73 4.23
#